data_AF-A0A962SAC9-F1
#
_entry.id   AF-A0A962SAC9-F1
#
_cell.length_a   1.000
_cell.length_b   1.000
_cell.length_c   1.000
_cell.angle_alpha   90.00
_cell.angle_beta   90.00
_cell.angle_gamma   90.00
#
_symmetry.space_group_name_H-M   'P 1'
#
loop_
_entity.id
_entity.type
_entity.pdbx_description
1 polymer ?
#
loop_
_entity_poly.entity_id
_entity_poly.type
_entity_poly.pdbx_seq_one_letter_code
_entity_poly.pdbx_strand_id
1 'polypeptide(L)'
;MKAVGEPGIRLLNRAYRYLQLNDVPETEAFKLVENLAGQLAERVAGGKLDQATLDALWQSVLVLSQTQGRAPGPQVRPRSLHGLPVMRGSIGYAEL
;
A
#
# COMPACT_ATOMS: atom_id res chain seq x y z
N MET A 1 -20.52 9.65 -27.86
CA MET A 1 -20.73 9.36 -26.43
C MET A 1 -19.51 9.89 -25.68
N LYS A 2 -19.62 10.99 -24.92
CA LYS A 2 -18.47 11.56 -24.19
C LYS A 2 -18.01 10.54 -23.16
N ALA A 3 -16.71 10.27 -23.12
CA ALA A 3 -16.09 9.30 -22.23
C ALA A 3 -16.32 9.69 -20.76
N VAL A 4 -17.41 9.21 -20.16
CA VAL A 4 -17.72 9.39 -18.74
C VAL A 4 -16.59 8.82 -17.86
N GLY A 5 -15.74 7.93 -18.40
CA GLY A 5 -14.58 7.36 -17.70
C GLY A 5 -13.30 8.21 -17.70
N GLU A 6 -13.16 9.21 -18.59
CA GLU A 6 -11.90 9.96 -18.74
C GLU A 6 -11.46 10.72 -17.49
N PRO A 7 -12.36 11.43 -16.76
CA PRO A 7 -12.01 12.10 -15.52
C PRO A 7 -11.57 11.14 -14.42
N GLY A 8 -12.24 9.98 -14.32
CA GLY A 8 -11.90 8.94 -13.35
C GLY A 8 -10.54 8.29 -13.62
N ILE A 9 -10.26 7.96 -14.88
CA ILE A 9 -8.95 7.40 -15.29
C ILE A 9 -7.82 8.40 -15.00
N ARG A 10 -8.03 9.69 -15.26
CA ARG A 10 -7.06 10.75 -14.91
C ARG A 10 -6.82 10.82 -13.41
N LEU A 11 -7.86 10.70 -12.59
CA LEU A 11 -7.73 10.68 -11.13
C LEU A 11 -6.90 9.47 -10.65
N LEU A 12 -7.17 8.26 -11.17
CA LEU A 12 -6.45 7.04 -10.79
C LEU A 12 -4.96 7.13 -11.16
N ASN A 13 -4.64 7.58 -12.38
CA ASN A 13 -3.25 7.79 -12.80
C ASN A 13 -2.54 8.84 -11.95
N ARG A 14 -3.24 9.92 -11.57
CA ARG A 14 -2.69 10.96 -10.69
C ARG A 14 -2.44 10.41 -9.29
N ALA A 15 -3.36 9.62 -8.74
CA ALA A 15 -3.22 9.00 -7.44
C ALA A 15 -2.03 8.04 -7.37
N TYR A 16 -1.89 7.15 -8.36
CA TYR A 16 -0.77 6.21 -8.41
C TYR A 16 0.58 6.94 -8.45
N ARG A 17 0.73 7.93 -9.35
CA ARG A 17 1.96 8.74 -9.44
C ARG A 17 2.24 9.51 -8.14
N TYR A 18 1.21 10.06 -7.51
CA TYR A 18 1.37 10.78 -6.26
C TYR A 18 1.86 9.85 -5.13
N LEU A 19 1.33 8.64 -5.03
CA LEU A 19 1.77 7.65 -4.05
C LEU A 19 3.23 7.24 -4.29
N GLN A 20 3.62 7.04 -5.55
CA GLN A 20 5.03 6.78 -5.92
C GLN A 20 5.97 7.93 -5.52
N LEU A 21 5.55 9.19 -5.73
CA LEU A 21 6.34 10.37 -5.36
C LEU A 21 6.47 10.57 -3.83
N ASN A 22 5.66 9.89 -3.03
CA ASN A 22 5.70 9.95 -1.56
C ASN A 22 6.28 8.65 -0.96
N ASP A 23 7.08 7.90 -1.73
CA ASP A 23 7.76 6.68 -1.30
C ASP A 23 6.84 5.59 -0.72
N VAL A 24 5.56 5.59 -1.12
CA VAL A 24 4.64 4.51 -0.74
C VAL A 24 5.06 3.24 -1.49
N PRO A 25 5.23 2.10 -0.80
CA PRO A 25 5.56 0.83 -1.45
C PRO A 25 4.61 0.50 -2.58
N GLU A 26 5.12 0.02 -3.70
CA GLU A 26 4.35 -0.23 -4.93
C GLU A 26 3.12 -1.13 -4.68
N THR A 27 3.28 -2.17 -3.86
CA THR A 27 2.20 -3.08 -3.48
C THR A 27 1.08 -2.38 -2.72
N GLU A 28 1.41 -1.46 -1.81
CA GLU A 28 0.41 -0.65 -1.10
C GLU A 28 -0.21 0.40 -2.02
N ALA A 29 0.59 1.04 -2.87
CA ALA A 29 0.09 1.99 -3.87
C ALA A 29 -0.92 1.32 -4.82
N PHE A 30 -0.66 0.09 -5.24
CA PHE A 30 -1.57 -0.68 -6.10
C PHE A 30 -2.89 -1.00 -5.40
N LYS A 31 -2.85 -1.50 -4.15
CA LYS A 31 -4.07 -1.76 -3.35
C LYS A 31 -4.92 -0.52 -3.15
N LEU A 32 -4.28 0.62 -2.87
CA LEU A 32 -4.97 1.90 -2.68
C LEU A 32 -5.67 2.36 -3.96
N VAL A 33 -4.99 2.25 -5.10
CA VAL A 33 -5.56 2.62 -6.41
C VAL A 33 -6.66 1.67 -6.85
N GLU A 34 -6.55 0.37 -6.55
CA GLU A 34 -7.60 -0.61 -6.81
C GLU A 34 -8.88 -0.31 -6.00
N ASN A 35 -8.73 0.03 -4.71
CA ASN A 35 -9.87 0.44 -3.87
C ASN A 35 -10.52 1.73 -4.41
N LEU A 36 -9.71 2.73 -4.81
CA LEU A 36 -10.19 3.94 -5.47
C LEU A 36 -10.96 3.64 -6.76
N ALA A 37 -10.49 2.70 -7.56
CA ALA A 37 -11.16 2.29 -8.79
C ALA A 37 -12.52 1.64 -8.50
N GLY A 38 -12.63 0.82 -7.45
CA GLY A 38 -13.89 0.27 -6.98
C GLY A 38 -14.89 1.35 -6.55
N GLN A 39 -14.46 2.30 -5.72
CA GLN A 39 -15.31 3.42 -5.28
C GLN A 39 -15.77 4.29 -6.46
N LEU A 40 -14.88 4.53 -7.42
CA LEU A 40 -15.21 5.25 -8.63
C LEU A 40 -16.26 4.50 -9.46
N ALA A 41 -16.11 3.18 -9.64
CA ALA A 41 -17.05 2.36 -10.39
C ALA A 41 -18.46 2.38 -9.76
N GLU A 42 -18.55 2.28 -8.43
CA GLU A 42 -19.83 2.40 -7.69
C GLU A 42 -20.48 3.77 -7.90
N ARG A 43 -19.70 4.86 -7.83
CA ARG A 43 -20.19 6.24 -8.03
C ARG A 43 -20.65 6.48 -9.47
N VAL A 44 -19.94 5.93 -10.46
CA VAL A 44 -20.31 5.98 -11.88
C VAL A 44 -21.59 5.20 -12.15
N ALA A 45 -21.70 3.99 -11.62
CA ALA A 45 -22.91 3.17 -11.76
C ALA A 45 -24.13 3.85 -11.12
N GLY A 46 -23.93 4.58 -10.02
CA GLY A 46 -24.96 5.40 -9.38
C GLY A 46 -25.25 6.75 -10.04
N GLY A 47 -24.58 7.10 -11.15
CA GLY A 47 -24.77 8.37 -11.87
C GLY A 47 -24.24 9.61 -11.13
N LYS A 48 -23.41 9.43 -10.10
CA LYS A 48 -22.90 10.51 -9.21
C LYS A 48 -21.45 10.89 -9.51
N LEU A 49 -21.04 10.86 -10.77
CA LEU A 49 -19.69 11.27 -11.16
C LEU A 49 -19.65 12.79 -11.41
N ASP A 50 -19.81 13.57 -10.34
CA ASP A 50 -19.61 15.02 -10.36
C ASP A 50 -18.20 15.41 -9.89
N GLN A 51 -17.83 16.69 -10.11
CA GLN A 51 -16.51 17.19 -9.73
C GLN A 51 -16.26 17.08 -8.22
N ALA A 52 -17.29 17.33 -7.40
CA ALA A 52 -17.21 17.22 -5.95
C ALA A 52 -16.85 15.80 -5.49
N THR A 53 -17.40 14.78 -6.15
CA THR A 53 -17.06 13.38 -5.91
C THR A 53 -15.60 13.06 -6.23
N LEU A 54 -15.09 13.58 -7.36
CA LEU A 54 -13.69 13.40 -7.75
C LEU A 54 -12.74 14.06 -6.74
N ASP A 55 -13.10 15.25 -6.26
CA ASP A 55 -12.32 15.98 -5.26
C ASP A 55 -12.35 15.25 -3.90
N ALA A 56 -13.50 14.70 -3.49
CA ALA A 56 -13.60 13.90 -2.27
C ALA A 56 -12.74 12.63 -2.35
N LEU A 57 -12.74 11.94 -3.49
CA LEU A 57 -11.85 10.79 -3.71
C LEU A 57 -10.38 11.18 -3.66
N TRP A 58 -10.02 12.35 -4.23
CA TRP A 58 -8.66 12.88 -4.14
C TRP A 58 -8.24 13.17 -2.69
N GLN A 59 -9.11 13.78 -1.89
CA GLN A 59 -8.83 14.03 -0.47
C GLN A 59 -8.57 12.74 0.31
N SER A 60 -9.32 11.67 0.03
CA SER A 60 -9.05 10.35 0.61
C SER A 60 -7.65 9.85 0.28
N VAL A 61 -7.17 10.04 -0.96
CA VAL A 61 -5.79 9.68 -1.36
C VAL A 61 -4.76 10.45 -0.55
N LEU A 62 -4.97 11.75 -0.37
CA LEU A 62 -4.06 12.60 0.41
C LEU A 62 -3.97 12.12 1.86
N VAL A 63 -5.12 11.86 2.51
CA VAL A 63 -5.15 11.37 3.90
C VAL A 63 -4.48 10.00 4.01
N LEU A 64 -4.76 9.07 3.09
CA LEU A 64 -4.19 7.73 3.08
C LEU A 64 -2.68 7.75 2.85
N SER A 65 -2.18 8.64 1.98
CA SER A 65 -0.74 8.80 1.77
C SER A 65 -0.01 9.28 3.02
N GLN A 66 -0.64 10.13 3.85
CA GLN A 66 -0.04 10.66 5.07
C GLN A 66 -0.05 9.65 6.22
N THR A 67 -1.04 8.77 6.27
CA THR A 67 -1.10 7.70 7.28
C THR A 67 -0.20 6.52 6.93
N GLN A 68 -0.07 6.18 5.64
CA GLN A 68 0.77 5.09 5.15
C GLN A 68 2.24 5.50 4.97
N GLY A 69 2.52 6.75 4.56
CA GLY A 69 3.86 7.34 4.52
C GLY A 69 4.48 7.57 5.91
N ARG A 70 3.70 7.30 6.98
CA ARG A 70 4.13 7.30 8.37
C ARG A 70 4.21 5.89 8.96
N ALA A 71 4.36 4.87 8.13
CA ALA A 71 5.02 3.66 8.61
C ALA A 71 6.48 4.04 8.89
N PRO A 72 6.99 3.95 10.14
CA PRO A 72 8.43 4.04 10.35
C PRO A 72 9.05 3.00 9.42
N GLY A 73 9.93 3.45 8.52
CA GLY A 73 10.71 2.55 7.67
C GLY A 73 11.23 1.39 8.51
N PRO A 74 11.41 0.19 7.92
CA PRO A 74 11.70 -1.01 8.68
C PRO A 74 12.77 -0.68 9.71
N GLN A 75 12.41 -0.71 11.00
CA GLN A 75 13.40 -0.86 12.05
C GLN A 75 14.00 -2.23 11.77
N VAL A 76 15.02 -2.24 10.91
CA VAL A 76 15.98 -3.31 10.81
C VAL A 76 16.57 -3.35 12.21
N ARG A 77 15.94 -4.15 13.08
CA ARG A 77 16.53 -4.49 14.36
C ARG A 77 17.95 -4.94 14.01
N PRO A 78 19.02 -4.33 14.56
CA PRO A 78 20.30 -4.99 14.52
C PRO A 78 20.06 -6.37 15.11
N ARG A 79 20.23 -7.42 14.29
CA ARG A 79 20.11 -8.79 14.76
C ARG A 79 21.11 -8.93 15.89
N SER A 80 20.61 -8.97 17.12
CA SER A 80 21.36 -9.47 18.26
C SER A 80 21.80 -10.89 17.87
N LEU A 81 23.09 -11.05 17.54
CA LEU A 81 23.72 -12.37 17.49
C LEU A 81 23.89 -12.84 18.93
N HIS A 82 22.79 -13.19 19.58
CA HIS A 82 22.85 -13.98 20.82
C HIS A 82 22.13 -15.30 20.58
N GLY A 83 22.95 -16.29 20.25
CA GLY A 83 22.60 -17.70 20.15
C GLY A 83 23.86 -18.54 20.23
N LEU A 84 24.69 -18.29 21.26
CA LEU A 84 25.70 -19.25 21.71
C LEU A 84 24.97 -20.56 22.05
N PRO A 85 25.30 -21.71 21.44
CA PRO A 85 24.81 -22.97 21.96
C PRO A 85 25.61 -23.30 23.23
N VAL A 86 25.02 -23.02 24.40
CA VAL A 86 25.45 -23.65 25.65
C VAL A 86 24.72 -24.98 25.74
N MET A 87 25.36 -26.06 25.30
CA MET A 87 25.04 -27.42 25.72
C MET A 87 26.35 -28.23 25.83
N ARG A 88 26.87 -28.28 27.06
CA ARG A 88 27.77 -29.35 27.52
C ARG A 88 26.97 -30.65 27.52
N GLY A 89 27.43 -31.69 26.83
CA GLY A 89 26.82 -33.00 26.92
C GLY A 89 27.40 -33.98 25.92
N SER A 90 28.45 -34.67 26.34
CA SER A 90 28.99 -35.88 25.72
C SER A 90 27.87 -36.88 25.42
N ILE A 91 27.86 -37.50 24.24
CA ILE A 91 27.64 -38.94 24.00
C ILE A 91 28.06 -39.17 22.54
N GLY A 92 29.26 -39.72 22.36
CA GLY A 92 29.60 -40.45 21.17
C GLY A 92 28.81 -41.76 21.19
N TYR A 93 28.04 -42.01 20.14
CA TYR A 93 27.46 -43.32 19.88
C TYR A 93 28.59 -44.27 19.47
N ALA A 94 28.75 -45.34 20.25
CA ALA A 94 29.33 -46.59 19.78
C ALA A 94 28.30 -47.35 18.93
N GLU A 95 28.79 -48.34 18.17
CA GLU A 95 28.12 -49.23 17.18
C GLU A 95 28.19 -48.66 15.75
N LEU A 96 28.99 -49.16 14.80
CA LEU A 96 29.62 -50.48 14.56
C LEU A 96 31.07 -50.33 14.06
#